data_AF-A0A0T6LRB9-F1
#
_entry.id   AF-A0A0T6LRB9-F1
#
_cell.length_a   1.000
_cell.length_b   1.000
_cell.length_c   1.000
_cell.angle_alpha   90.00
_cell.angle_beta   90.00
_cell.angle_gamma   90.00
#
_symmetry.space_group_name_H-M   'P 1'
#
loop_
_entity.id
_entity.type
_entity.pdbx_description
1 polymer ?
#
loop_
_entity_poly.entity_id
_entity_poly.type
_entity_poly.pdbx_seq_one_letter_code
_entity_poly.pdbx_strand_id
1 'polypeptide(L)'
;MVGTYLALFAFGGEFPGHEVLPRLYAAHILPVPGLLAALVTAHLFLVVYLKHTQWAVPGRTNHNVIGKPFFPEYAAKSAALFFGAFGVLAVLGATVQINPVWEYGPYRADVVSTDSQPDWYVGFLEGALSLMPGAETELWGHTVAWNPLLPRVVLPTALFAVLYAYPVFERWITGDTGEHHLCDRPRNQPTRTALGVAAASGYAVLLFAGAQDVLAYVLRWRVETFTHVFRAALFVVPVVAYLATKRAVPGVAGRRLAAAAARGRHGTRATHGRRRLPGGTRPAGRREPLPARGARRAATAHRRHRGLALLPQAPRAQPAERLVPAGPRGTAADRGTATPDRRPGHRRPRTGPAGTGRRRHLTPHGRHGDRRGRGRTGRSVSRGTCGEP
;
A
#
# COMPACT_ATOMS: atom_id res chain seq x y z
N MET A 1 17.14 30.47 7.23
CA MET A 1 16.32 31.51 7.89
C MET A 1 15.35 30.94 8.94
N VAL A 2 14.45 30.01 8.61
CA VAL A 2 13.44 29.53 9.60
C VAL A 2 13.97 28.42 10.53
N GLY A 3 15.10 27.78 10.19
CA GLY A 3 15.65 26.63 10.93
C GLY A 3 15.90 26.90 12.42
N THR A 4 16.53 28.03 12.77
CA THR A 4 16.81 28.40 14.16
C THR A 4 15.53 28.58 14.97
N TYR A 5 14.52 29.26 14.41
CA TYR A 5 13.24 29.46 15.08
C TYR A 5 12.48 28.14 15.28
N LEU A 6 12.52 27.23 14.30
CA LEU A 6 11.91 25.90 14.42
C LEU A 6 12.62 25.05 15.48
N ALA A 7 13.95 25.11 15.56
CA ALA A 7 14.71 24.42 16.59
C ALA A 7 14.38 24.95 17.98
N LEU A 8 14.48 26.27 18.19
CA LEU A 8 14.12 26.91 19.46
C LEU A 8 12.67 26.63 19.85
N PHE A 9 11.75 26.68 18.88
CA PHE A 9 10.37 26.27 19.10
C PHE A 9 10.33 24.83 19.58
N ALA A 10 10.87 23.87 18.84
CA ALA A 10 10.79 22.44 19.15
C ALA A 10 11.36 22.09 20.53
N PHE A 11 12.54 22.61 20.87
CA PHE A 11 13.24 22.35 22.13
C PHE A 11 12.73 23.20 23.31
N GLY A 12 11.98 24.27 23.04
CA GLY A 12 11.56 25.25 24.05
C GLY A 12 12.72 26.12 24.55
N GLY A 13 13.75 26.31 23.74
CA GLY A 13 15.01 26.95 24.10
C GLY A 13 16.20 26.35 23.35
N GLU A 14 17.41 26.59 23.85
CA GLU A 14 18.62 25.95 23.32
C GLU A 14 18.66 24.46 23.69
N PHE A 15 19.32 23.67 22.84
CA PHE A 15 19.54 22.24 23.08
C PHE A 15 20.37 22.04 24.37
N PRO A 16 20.06 21.04 25.22
CA PRO A 16 19.12 19.92 25.04
C PRO A 16 17.63 20.22 25.25
N GLY A 17 17.28 21.41 25.76
CA GLY A 17 15.90 21.80 26.05
C GLY A 17 15.19 20.95 27.09
N HIS A 18 14.05 21.43 27.61
CA HIS A 18 13.20 20.69 28.56
C HIS A 18 11.84 20.30 27.97
N GLU A 19 11.46 20.93 26.86
CA GLU A 19 10.13 20.79 26.27
C GLU A 19 10.06 19.67 25.22
N VAL A 20 11.22 19.25 24.67
CA VAL A 20 11.27 18.28 23.57
C VAL A 20 10.72 16.90 24.00
N LEU A 21 11.09 16.40 25.19
CA LEU A 21 10.63 15.10 25.69
C LEU A 21 9.11 15.07 25.93
N PRO A 22 8.50 15.99 26.70
CA PRO A 22 7.05 16.03 26.89
C PRO A 22 6.27 16.14 25.58
N ARG A 23 6.77 16.92 24.61
CA ARG A 23 6.14 17.09 23.31
C ARG A 23 6.22 15.84 22.45
N LEU A 24 7.39 15.20 22.38
CA LEU A 24 7.55 13.93 21.68
C LEU A 24 6.71 12.84 22.33
N TYR A 25 6.64 12.78 23.66
CA TYR A 25 5.77 11.85 24.39
C TYR A 25 4.29 12.06 24.04
N ALA A 26 3.81 13.31 24.14
CA ALA A 26 2.44 13.66 23.80
C ALA A 26 2.15 13.32 22.32
N ALA A 27 3.08 13.66 21.41
CA ALA A 27 2.96 13.41 19.98
C ALA A 27 2.94 11.91 19.64
N HIS A 28 3.79 11.13 20.32
CA HIS A 28 3.99 9.71 20.06
C HIS A 28 2.84 8.85 20.58
N ILE A 29 2.14 9.25 21.64
CA ILE A 29 1.05 8.45 22.21
C ILE A 29 -0.30 8.77 21.57
N LEU A 30 -0.56 10.03 21.21
CA LEU A 30 -1.89 10.46 20.81
C LEU A 30 -2.03 10.91 19.35
N PRO A 31 -1.49 12.06 18.89
CA PRO A 31 -1.78 12.57 17.57
C PRO A 31 -1.16 11.72 16.46
N VAL A 32 0.07 11.20 16.62
CA VAL A 32 0.68 10.35 15.59
C VAL A 32 -0.04 8.99 15.49
N PRO A 33 -0.25 8.22 16.58
CA PRO A 33 -1.02 6.98 16.48
C PRO A 33 -2.47 7.20 16.09
N GLY A 34 -3.11 8.27 16.57
CA GLY A 34 -4.49 8.63 16.20
C GLY A 34 -4.63 8.92 14.71
N LEU A 35 -3.70 9.69 14.13
CA LEU A 35 -3.65 9.95 12.69
C LEU A 35 -3.39 8.66 11.91
N LEU A 36 -2.46 7.81 12.35
CA LEU A 36 -2.20 6.52 11.72
C LEU A 36 -3.43 5.62 11.74
N ALA A 37 -4.15 5.52 12.88
CA ALA A 37 -5.38 4.75 12.99
C ALA A 37 -6.47 5.29 12.04
N ALA A 38 -6.62 6.61 11.94
CA ALA A 38 -7.55 7.23 11.00
C ALA A 38 -7.19 6.92 9.53
N LEU A 39 -5.91 7.05 9.16
CA LEU A 39 -5.43 6.77 7.81
C LEU A 39 -5.54 5.28 7.46
N VAL A 40 -5.21 4.37 8.39
CA VAL A 40 -5.39 2.92 8.21
C VAL A 40 -6.87 2.59 8.04
N THR A 41 -7.76 3.19 8.84
CA THR A 41 -9.20 2.99 8.71
C THR A 41 -9.70 3.46 7.34
N ALA A 42 -9.30 4.67 6.92
CA ALA A 42 -9.63 5.20 5.60
C ALA A 42 -9.07 4.31 4.47
N HIS A 43 -7.84 3.82 4.63
CA HIS A 43 -7.22 2.89 3.68
C HIS A 43 -7.99 1.58 3.56
N LEU A 44 -8.35 0.94 4.69
CA LEU A 44 -9.15 -0.29 4.69
C LEU A 44 -10.55 -0.08 4.10
N PHE A 45 -11.19 1.05 4.41
CA PHE A 45 -12.45 1.44 3.80
C PHE A 45 -12.31 1.55 2.28
N LEU A 46 -11.26 2.20 1.79
CA LEU A 46 -10.97 2.34 0.38
C LEU A 46 -10.76 0.98 -0.30
N VAL A 47 -10.03 0.05 0.34
CA VAL A 47 -9.82 -1.31 -0.18
C VAL A 47 -11.14 -2.10 -0.26
N VAL A 48 -12.04 -1.94 0.70
CA VAL A 48 -13.37 -2.60 0.70
C VAL A 48 -14.29 -2.00 -0.37
N TYR A 49 -14.25 -0.68 -0.53
CA TYR A 49 -15.07 0.07 -1.48
C TYR A 49 -14.61 -0.16 -2.92
N LEU A 50 -13.32 0.08 -3.21
CA LEU A 50 -12.71 -0.06 -4.55
C LEU A 50 -12.43 -1.51 -4.95
N LYS A 51 -12.57 -2.45 -4.01
CA LYS A 51 -12.19 -3.87 -4.13
C LYS A 51 -10.69 -4.09 -4.29
N HIS A 52 -10.22 -5.25 -3.81
CA HIS A 52 -8.82 -5.61 -3.88
C HIS A 52 -8.41 -5.93 -5.32
N THR A 53 -7.23 -5.49 -5.72
CA THR A 53 -6.63 -5.84 -7.02
C THR A 53 -6.28 -7.33 -7.07
N GLN A 54 -6.29 -7.92 -8.27
CA GLN A 54 -6.07 -9.36 -8.45
C GLN A 54 -5.09 -9.66 -9.59
N TRP A 55 -4.31 -10.73 -9.47
CA TRP A 55 -3.42 -11.17 -10.54
C TRP A 55 -4.18 -11.63 -11.79
N ALA A 56 -3.68 -11.25 -12.98
CA ALA A 56 -4.16 -11.74 -14.26
C ALA A 56 -3.96 -13.27 -14.41
N VAL A 57 -5.04 -14.02 -14.29
CA VAL A 57 -5.14 -15.49 -14.38
C VAL A 57 -6.41 -15.83 -15.18
N PRO A 58 -6.48 -16.96 -15.91
CA PRO A 58 -7.69 -17.32 -16.65
C PRO A 58 -8.96 -17.22 -15.80
N GLY A 59 -10.00 -16.59 -16.33
CA GLY A 59 -11.26 -16.32 -15.64
C GLY A 59 -11.35 -14.95 -14.96
N ARG A 60 -10.21 -14.30 -14.65
CA ARG A 60 -10.17 -12.96 -14.05
C ARG A 60 -10.17 -11.86 -15.11
N THR A 61 -11.03 -10.86 -14.94
CA THR A 61 -11.17 -9.68 -15.80
C THR A 61 -11.09 -8.41 -14.95
N ASN A 62 -11.06 -7.23 -15.58
CA ASN A 62 -11.12 -5.96 -14.86
C ASN A 62 -12.47 -5.73 -14.15
N HIS A 63 -13.55 -6.37 -14.60
CA HIS A 63 -14.90 -6.15 -14.07
C HIS A 63 -15.36 -7.25 -13.11
N ASN A 64 -14.47 -8.14 -12.69
CA ASN A 64 -14.81 -9.19 -11.73
C ASN A 64 -13.75 -9.32 -10.65
N VAL A 65 -14.15 -9.90 -9.51
CA VAL A 65 -13.23 -10.25 -8.42
C VAL A 65 -13.47 -11.72 -8.11
N ILE A 66 -12.45 -12.54 -8.32
CA ILE A 66 -12.52 -13.98 -8.06
C ILE A 66 -11.64 -14.30 -6.86
N GLY A 67 -12.28 -14.53 -5.74
CA GLY A 67 -11.64 -14.81 -4.46
C GLY A 67 -12.52 -15.65 -3.55
N LYS A 68 -11.99 -15.91 -2.36
CA LYS A 68 -12.68 -16.63 -1.29
C LYS A 68 -13.59 -15.66 -0.54
N PRO A 69 -14.74 -16.11 -0.03
CA PRO A 69 -15.58 -15.25 0.79
C PRO A 69 -14.80 -14.79 2.01
N PHE A 70 -15.10 -13.57 2.48
CA PHE A 70 -14.43 -12.98 3.64
C PHE A 70 -14.56 -13.86 4.88
N PHE A 71 -15.77 -14.36 5.12
CA PHE A 71 -16.07 -15.30 6.21
C PHE A 71 -16.63 -16.62 5.63
N PRO A 72 -16.22 -17.79 6.17
CA PRO A 72 -15.24 -17.99 7.25
C PRO A 72 -13.79 -18.11 6.77
N GLU A 73 -13.57 -18.40 5.48
CA GLU A 73 -12.27 -18.90 5.02
C GLU A 73 -11.14 -17.85 5.07
N TYR A 74 -11.38 -16.63 4.60
CA TYR A 74 -10.35 -15.59 4.59
C TYR A 74 -10.03 -15.07 6.00
N ALA A 75 -11.06 -14.90 6.84
CA ALA A 75 -10.92 -14.52 8.24
C ALA A 75 -10.04 -15.52 9.01
N ALA A 76 -10.30 -16.83 8.87
CA ALA A 76 -9.52 -17.87 9.53
C ALA A 76 -8.04 -17.84 9.11
N LYS A 77 -7.75 -17.63 7.81
CA LYS A 77 -6.36 -17.52 7.33
C LYS A 77 -5.65 -16.27 7.82
N SER A 78 -6.36 -15.15 7.86
CA SER A 78 -5.82 -13.88 8.36
C SER A 78 -5.52 -13.98 9.86
N ALA A 79 -6.41 -14.60 10.64
CA ALA A 79 -6.18 -14.88 12.05
C ALA A 79 -4.99 -15.82 12.27
N ALA A 80 -4.88 -16.90 11.48
CA ALA A 80 -3.73 -17.80 11.56
C ALA A 80 -2.40 -17.08 11.25
N LEU A 81 -2.37 -16.21 10.23
CA LEU A 81 -1.19 -15.38 9.93
C LEU A 81 -0.88 -14.41 11.08
N PHE A 82 -1.91 -13.78 11.67
CA PHE A 82 -1.76 -12.88 12.81
C PHE A 82 -1.14 -13.61 14.01
N PHE A 83 -1.68 -14.74 14.43
CA PHE A 83 -1.14 -15.50 15.56
C PHE A 83 0.25 -16.08 15.27
N GLY A 84 0.52 -16.46 14.02
CA GLY A 84 1.86 -16.88 13.59
C GLY A 84 2.88 -15.74 13.71
N ALA A 85 2.57 -14.57 13.17
CA ALA A 85 3.42 -13.39 13.27
C ALA A 85 3.60 -12.93 14.73
N PHE A 86 2.51 -12.89 15.51
CA PHE A 86 2.54 -12.60 16.94
C PHE A 86 3.43 -13.59 17.70
N GLY A 87 3.32 -14.89 17.43
CA GLY A 87 4.16 -15.91 18.05
C GLY A 87 5.65 -15.68 17.76
N VAL A 88 6.01 -15.38 16.51
CA VAL A 88 7.40 -15.05 16.14
C VAL A 88 7.88 -13.79 16.87
N LEU A 89 7.08 -12.72 16.89
CA LEU A 89 7.44 -11.48 17.57
C LEU A 89 7.54 -11.64 19.09
N ALA A 90 6.67 -12.45 19.70
CA ALA A 90 6.72 -12.75 21.13
C ALA A 90 7.96 -13.57 21.50
N VAL A 91 8.32 -14.57 20.69
CA VAL A 91 9.56 -15.34 20.88
C VAL A 91 10.79 -14.44 20.71
N LEU A 92 10.82 -13.58 19.69
CA LEU A 92 11.90 -12.61 19.52
C LEU A 92 11.98 -11.63 20.70
N GLY A 93 10.86 -11.07 21.17
CA GLY A 93 10.82 -10.19 22.33
C GLY A 93 11.25 -10.86 23.64
N ALA A 94 11.10 -12.19 23.75
CA ALA A 94 11.53 -12.95 24.92
C ALA A 94 12.99 -13.42 24.84
N THR A 95 13.54 -13.62 23.65
CA THR A 95 14.86 -14.27 23.44
C THR A 95 15.94 -13.36 22.88
N VAL A 96 15.57 -12.24 22.26
CA VAL A 96 16.49 -11.31 21.63
C VAL A 96 16.39 -9.96 22.33
N GLN A 97 17.50 -9.54 22.90
CA GLN A 97 17.65 -8.23 23.52
C GLN A 97 17.57 -7.14 22.43
N ILE A 98 16.66 -6.18 22.59
CA ILE A 98 16.53 -5.01 21.70
C ILE A 98 16.61 -3.75 22.56
N ASN A 99 17.51 -2.83 22.19
CA ASN A 99 17.71 -1.53 22.84
C ASN A 99 17.94 -1.61 24.38
N PRO A 100 19.11 -2.14 24.84
CA PRO A 100 19.45 -2.22 26.26
C PRO A 100 19.75 -0.83 26.87
N VAL A 101 18.72 -0.02 27.09
CA VAL A 101 18.87 1.39 27.54
C VAL A 101 19.62 1.57 28.86
N TRP A 102 19.65 0.53 29.70
CA TRP A 102 20.40 0.52 30.95
C TRP A 102 21.92 0.42 30.77
N GLU A 103 22.41 -0.06 29.62
CA GLU A 103 23.84 -0.10 29.31
C GLU A 103 24.39 1.28 28.92
N TYR A 104 23.54 2.12 28.32
CA TYR A 104 23.93 3.46 27.84
C TYR A 104 23.87 4.54 28.93
N GLY A 105 23.03 4.36 29.94
CA GLY A 105 22.83 5.34 31.01
C GLY A 105 22.00 6.57 30.58
N PRO A 106 21.86 7.57 31.47
CA PRO A 106 21.11 8.78 31.16
C PRO A 106 21.82 9.64 30.11
N TYR A 107 21.03 10.29 29.25
CA TYR A 107 21.55 11.20 28.22
C TYR A 107 22.36 12.34 28.84
N ARG A 108 23.55 12.58 28.27
CA ARG A 108 24.47 13.66 28.63
C ARG A 108 24.99 14.30 27.36
N ALA A 109 24.87 15.62 27.23
CA ALA A 109 25.26 16.34 26.03
C ALA A 109 26.79 16.36 25.78
N ASP A 110 27.58 16.06 26.81
CA ASP A 110 29.04 16.00 26.77
C ASP A 110 29.61 14.60 26.52
N VAL A 111 28.76 13.58 26.39
CA VAL A 111 29.18 12.18 26.22
C VAL A 111 28.50 11.58 24.99
N VAL A 112 29.26 10.80 24.20
CA VAL A 112 28.75 10.08 23.03
C VAL A 112 29.14 8.61 23.11
N SER A 113 28.23 7.72 22.71
CA SER A 113 28.54 6.31 22.55
C SER A 113 29.14 6.03 21.17
N THR A 114 30.04 5.06 21.10
CA THR A 114 30.41 4.42 19.83
C THR A 114 29.19 3.62 19.35
N ASP A 115 28.95 3.56 18.03
CA ASP A 115 27.79 2.89 17.42
C ASP A 115 26.43 3.52 17.77
N SER A 116 26.36 4.86 17.73
CA SER A 116 25.11 5.62 17.90
C SER A 116 24.31 5.68 16.59
N GLN A 117 23.93 4.51 16.07
CA GLN A 117 23.12 4.42 14.86
C GLN A 117 21.63 4.50 15.18
N PRO A 118 20.82 5.12 14.30
CA PRO A 118 19.38 5.08 14.45
C PRO A 118 18.83 3.72 13.99
N ASP A 119 17.57 3.44 14.29
CA ASP A 119 16.93 2.20 13.85
C ASP A 119 17.06 1.98 12.33
N TRP A 120 17.14 0.72 11.91
CA TRP A 120 17.41 0.32 10.52
C TRP A 120 16.46 0.93 9.47
N TYR A 121 15.23 1.32 9.84
CA TYR A 121 14.25 1.92 8.92
C TYR A 121 14.52 3.42 8.64
N VAL A 122 15.33 4.09 9.47
CA VAL A 122 15.82 5.46 9.27
C VAL A 122 17.33 5.50 9.02
N GLY A 123 18.05 4.37 9.16
CA GLY A 123 19.50 4.27 8.96
C GLY A 123 20.02 4.74 7.60
N PHE A 124 19.18 4.76 6.56
CA PHE A 124 19.56 5.34 5.26
C PHE A 124 19.86 6.86 5.34
N LEU A 125 19.26 7.59 6.29
CA LEU A 125 19.55 9.01 6.52
C LEU A 125 20.93 9.18 7.15
N GLU A 126 21.28 8.30 8.09
CA GLU A 126 22.61 8.28 8.70
C GLU A 126 23.68 7.95 7.65
N GLY A 127 23.42 6.95 6.80
CA GLY A 127 24.31 6.66 5.69
C GLY A 127 24.45 7.82 4.72
N ALA A 128 23.36 8.51 4.37
CA ALA A 128 23.44 9.69 3.52
C ALA A 128 24.24 10.83 4.16
N LEU A 129 24.12 11.02 5.47
CA LEU A 129 24.91 12.01 6.23
C LEU A 129 26.39 11.65 6.24
N SER A 130 26.70 10.39 6.53
CA SER A 130 28.07 9.91 6.57
C SER A 130 28.77 9.93 5.20
N LEU A 131 28.01 9.84 4.10
CA LEU A 131 28.57 9.96 2.75
C LEU A 131 28.68 11.41 2.25
N MET A 132 28.02 12.38 2.88
CA MET A 132 28.09 13.78 2.43
C MET A 132 29.50 14.35 2.69
N PRO A 133 30.14 15.05 1.71
CA PRO A 133 31.30 15.87 2.00
C PRO A 133 30.95 17.06 2.89
N GLY A 134 31.93 17.62 3.60
CA GLY A 134 31.77 18.85 4.39
C GLY A 134 31.63 20.10 3.52
N ALA A 135 30.54 20.19 2.75
CA ALA A 135 30.24 21.31 1.89
C ALA A 135 29.43 22.37 2.63
N GLU A 136 29.92 23.60 2.60
CA GLU A 136 29.28 24.77 3.17
C GLU A 136 29.36 25.92 2.18
N THR A 137 28.40 26.84 2.23
CA THR A 137 28.42 28.04 1.40
C THR A 137 28.00 29.23 2.22
N GLU A 138 28.81 30.27 2.23
CA GLU A 138 28.46 31.56 2.80
C GLU A 138 27.79 32.41 1.73
N LEU A 139 26.54 32.80 1.97
CA LEU A 139 25.74 33.57 1.04
C LEU A 139 25.06 34.71 1.79
N TRP A 140 25.34 35.96 1.39
CA TRP A 140 24.72 37.17 1.95
C TRP A 140 24.81 37.26 3.49
N GLY A 141 25.96 36.91 4.06
CA GLY A 141 26.17 36.94 5.53
C GLY A 141 25.53 35.77 6.28
N HIS A 142 25.03 34.75 5.56
CA HIS A 142 24.47 33.53 6.15
C HIS A 142 25.22 32.29 5.70
N THR A 143 25.53 31.40 6.64
CA THR A 143 26.15 30.10 6.33
C THR A 143 25.08 29.05 6.05
N VAL A 144 25.14 28.46 4.86
CA VAL A 144 24.32 27.31 4.47
C VAL A 144 25.18 26.05 4.60
N ALA A 145 24.92 25.28 5.65
CA ALA A 145 25.55 23.98 5.84
C ALA A 145 24.84 22.92 5.00
N TRP A 146 25.40 22.58 3.84
CA TRP A 146 24.81 21.56 2.95
C TRP A 146 24.90 20.16 3.54
N ASN A 147 25.96 19.89 4.29
CA ASN A 147 26.21 18.60 4.96
C ASN A 147 25.03 18.09 5.78
N PRO A 148 24.44 18.86 6.70
CA PRO A 148 23.23 18.43 7.41
C PRO A 148 21.95 18.61 6.59
N LEU A 149 21.88 19.62 5.72
CA LEU A 149 20.64 20.00 5.02
C LEU A 149 20.24 18.99 3.95
N LEU A 150 21.20 18.55 3.12
CA LEU A 150 20.91 17.64 2.01
C LEU A 150 20.43 16.27 2.50
N PRO A 151 21.13 15.58 3.42
CA PRO A 151 20.74 14.24 3.84
C PRO A 151 19.52 14.22 4.75
N ARG A 152 19.39 15.19 5.67
CA ARG A 152 18.32 15.16 6.69
C ARG A 152 17.01 15.79 6.24
N VAL A 153 17.04 16.70 5.27
CA VAL A 153 15.83 17.41 4.81
C VAL A 153 15.59 17.11 3.33
N VAL A 154 16.53 17.48 2.46
CA VAL A 154 16.28 17.42 1.00
C VAL A 154 16.08 15.99 0.52
N LEU A 155 16.92 15.05 0.94
CA LEU A 155 16.84 13.65 0.54
C LEU A 155 15.52 12.98 0.93
N PRO A 156 15.07 12.97 2.20
CA PRO A 156 13.79 12.37 2.55
C PRO A 156 12.61 13.11 1.90
N THR A 157 12.64 14.44 1.85
CA THR A 157 11.58 15.20 1.16
C THR A 157 11.50 14.83 -0.32
N ALA A 158 12.64 14.76 -1.02
CA ALA A 158 12.69 14.35 -2.42
C ALA A 158 12.24 12.89 -2.60
N LEU A 159 12.67 11.98 -1.71
CA LEU A 159 12.27 10.57 -1.75
C LEU A 159 10.75 10.41 -1.65
N PHE A 160 10.11 11.04 -0.65
CA PHE A 160 8.65 10.99 -0.49
C PHE A 160 7.92 11.73 -1.60
N ALA A 161 8.43 12.87 -2.06
CA ALA A 161 7.86 13.59 -3.19
C ALA A 161 7.85 12.72 -4.46
N VAL A 162 8.96 12.05 -4.78
CA VAL A 162 9.06 11.14 -5.93
C VAL A 162 8.13 9.93 -5.72
N LEU A 163 8.08 9.34 -4.52
CA LEU A 163 7.24 8.17 -4.26
C LEU A 163 5.75 8.48 -4.40
N TYR A 164 5.29 9.63 -3.89
CA TYR A 164 3.89 10.04 -4.01
C TYR A 164 3.53 10.56 -5.41
N ALA A 165 4.47 11.20 -6.11
CA ALA A 165 4.27 11.64 -7.49
C ALA A 165 4.39 10.50 -8.51
N TYR A 166 5.01 9.37 -8.13
CA TYR A 166 5.28 8.22 -9.01
C TYR A 166 4.08 7.79 -9.88
N PRO A 167 2.86 7.55 -9.36
CA PRO A 167 1.74 7.13 -10.21
C PRO A 167 1.32 8.20 -11.23
N VAL A 168 1.42 9.49 -10.88
CA VAL A 168 1.09 10.60 -11.79
C VAL A 168 2.16 10.73 -12.86
N PHE A 169 3.43 10.60 -12.48
CA PHE A 169 4.57 10.63 -13.38
C PHE A 169 4.57 9.45 -14.36
N GLU A 170 4.32 8.23 -13.88
CA GLU A 170 4.19 7.05 -14.74
C GLU A 170 3.03 7.21 -15.72
N ARG A 171 1.87 7.70 -15.25
CA ARG A 171 0.70 7.98 -16.10
C ARG A 171 1.01 9.02 -17.19
N TRP A 172 1.74 10.08 -16.86
CA TRP A 172 2.12 11.12 -17.81
C TRP A 172 3.04 10.59 -18.92
N ILE A 173 4.04 9.77 -18.57
CA ILE A 173 4.99 9.21 -19.54
C ILE A 173 4.37 8.09 -20.37
N THR A 174 3.62 7.19 -19.74
CA THR A 174 3.03 6.02 -20.42
C THR A 174 1.75 6.36 -21.18
N GLY A 175 1.09 7.48 -20.85
CA GLY A 175 -0.21 7.83 -21.38
C GLY A 175 -1.34 6.91 -20.93
N ASP A 176 -1.11 6.07 -19.90
CA ASP A 176 -2.08 5.10 -19.43
C ASP A 176 -3.14 5.75 -18.52
N THR A 177 -4.30 6.07 -19.12
CA THR A 177 -5.43 6.67 -18.40
C THR A 177 -6.54 5.68 -18.10
N GLY A 178 -6.33 4.38 -18.35
CA GLY A 178 -7.34 3.34 -18.14
C GLY A 178 -7.54 2.99 -16.66
N GLU A 179 -8.71 2.44 -16.34
CA GLU A 179 -8.95 1.82 -15.04
C GLU A 179 -8.40 0.38 -15.02
N HIS A 180 -7.56 0.07 -14.04
CA HIS A 180 -6.87 -1.22 -13.92
C HIS A 180 -7.15 -1.87 -12.58
N HIS A 181 -7.82 -3.02 -12.61
CA HIS A 181 -8.05 -3.86 -11.42
C HIS A 181 -7.20 -5.14 -11.44
N LEU A 182 -6.52 -5.41 -12.56
CA LEU A 182 -5.60 -6.52 -12.71
C LEU A 182 -4.16 -6.09 -12.41
N CYS A 183 -3.48 -6.80 -11.51
CA CYS A 183 -2.09 -6.54 -11.19
C CYS A 183 -1.17 -6.95 -12.35
N ASP A 184 -0.31 -6.03 -12.73
CA ASP A 184 0.83 -6.30 -13.59
C ASP A 184 1.89 -7.12 -12.87
N ARG A 185 2.36 -8.18 -13.52
CA ARG A 185 3.49 -8.95 -13.01
C ARG A 185 4.77 -8.14 -13.21
N PRO A 186 5.66 -8.03 -12.19
CA PRO A 186 6.91 -7.28 -12.32
C PRO A 186 7.73 -7.69 -13.56
N ARG A 187 7.78 -9.01 -13.83
CA ARG A 187 8.48 -9.53 -15.02
C ARG A 187 7.92 -9.11 -16.38
N ASN A 188 6.73 -8.53 -16.44
CA ASN A 188 6.12 -8.06 -17.68
C ASN A 188 6.36 -6.55 -17.89
N GLN A 189 6.81 -5.84 -16.85
CA GLN A 189 7.06 -4.41 -16.86
C GLN A 189 8.53 -4.15 -16.50
N PRO A 190 9.46 -4.39 -17.45
CA PRO A 190 10.90 -4.40 -17.18
C PRO A 190 11.40 -3.04 -16.71
N THR A 191 10.92 -1.93 -17.28
CA THR A 191 11.37 -0.58 -16.90
C THR A 191 10.91 -0.22 -15.49
N ARG A 192 9.62 -0.41 -15.16
CA ARG A 192 9.10 -0.15 -13.81
C ARG A 192 9.80 -1.00 -12.76
N THR A 193 10.01 -2.28 -13.05
CA THR A 193 10.71 -3.19 -12.14
C THR A 193 12.16 -2.79 -11.96
N ALA A 194 12.86 -2.42 -13.04
CA ALA A 194 14.25 -1.97 -12.97
C ALA A 194 14.40 -0.67 -12.16
N LEU A 195 13.45 0.28 -12.29
CA LEU A 195 13.42 1.50 -11.47
C LEU A 195 13.24 1.18 -9.98
N GLY A 196 12.28 0.32 -9.64
CA GLY A 196 12.05 -0.11 -8.26
C GLY A 196 13.26 -0.83 -7.66
N VAL A 197 13.92 -1.71 -8.44
CA VAL A 197 15.15 -2.39 -8.01
C VAL A 197 16.32 -1.41 -7.83
N ALA A 198 16.47 -0.44 -8.74
CA ALA A 198 17.48 0.60 -8.61
C ALA A 198 17.29 1.42 -7.32
N ALA A 199 16.06 1.88 -7.06
CA ALA A 199 15.73 2.61 -5.84
C ALA A 199 15.97 1.77 -4.57
N ALA A 200 15.53 0.51 -4.55
CA ALA A 200 15.76 -0.40 -3.43
C ALA A 200 17.26 -0.67 -3.20
N SER A 201 18.05 -0.79 -4.27
CA SER A 201 19.50 -0.98 -4.17
C SER A 201 20.22 0.28 -3.66
N GLY A 202 19.76 1.47 -4.06
CA GLY A 202 20.28 2.73 -3.51
C GLY A 202 19.96 2.88 -2.03
N TYR A 203 18.73 2.56 -1.62
CA TYR A 203 18.34 2.50 -0.21
C TYR A 203 19.21 1.50 0.57
N ALA A 204 19.46 0.31 0.02
CA ALA A 204 20.31 -0.69 0.67
C ALA A 204 21.76 -0.19 0.83
N VAL A 205 22.34 0.44 -0.21
CA VAL A 205 23.68 1.06 -0.11
C VAL A 205 23.72 2.10 0.99
N LEU A 206 22.72 2.99 1.06
CA LEU A 206 22.63 3.99 2.13
C LEU A 206 22.47 3.35 3.52
N LEU A 207 21.67 2.28 3.63
CA LEU A 207 21.52 1.56 4.88
C LEU A 207 22.85 0.96 5.37
N PHE A 208 23.60 0.31 4.48
CA PHE A 208 24.93 -0.23 4.82
C PHE A 208 25.96 0.87 5.09
N ALA A 209 25.86 2.00 4.40
CA ALA A 209 26.69 3.17 4.71
C ALA A 209 26.39 3.74 6.09
N GLY A 210 25.15 3.65 6.58
CA GLY A 210 24.80 4.03 7.95
C GLY A 210 25.47 3.15 9.01
N ALA A 211 25.83 1.92 8.64
CA ALA A 211 26.52 0.96 9.51
C ALA A 211 28.04 0.88 9.27
N GLN A 212 28.64 1.90 8.63
CA GLN A 212 30.03 1.81 8.17
C GLN A 212 31.07 1.78 9.30
N ASP A 213 30.78 2.40 10.43
CA ASP A 213 31.62 2.38 11.64
C ASP A 213 31.64 0.99 12.28
N VAL A 214 30.49 0.33 12.38
CA VAL A 214 30.38 -1.08 12.81
C VAL A 214 31.07 -2.00 11.82
N LEU A 215 30.86 -1.80 10.52
CA LEU A 215 31.55 -2.59 9.48
C LEU A 215 33.07 -2.42 9.57
N ALA A 216 33.56 -1.21 9.79
CA ALA A 216 34.99 -0.95 9.99
C ALA A 216 35.53 -1.64 11.25
N TYR A 217 34.77 -1.60 12.34
CA TYR A 217 35.14 -2.27 13.59
C TYR A 217 35.20 -3.80 13.43
N VAL A 218 34.17 -4.41 12.83
CA VAL A 218 34.06 -5.87 12.67
C VAL A 218 35.06 -6.40 11.63
N LEU A 219 35.18 -5.72 10.49
CA LEU A 219 36.06 -6.13 9.38
C LEU A 219 37.51 -5.67 9.56
N ARG A 220 37.80 -4.92 10.64
CA ARG A 220 39.13 -4.37 10.95
C ARG A 220 39.74 -3.58 9.79
N TRP A 221 38.91 -2.80 9.12
CA TRP A 221 39.28 -1.96 7.97
C TRP A 221 39.07 -0.48 8.28
N ARG A 222 39.66 0.38 7.46
CA ARG A 222 39.56 1.84 7.63
C ARG A 222 38.18 2.34 7.25
N VAL A 223 37.58 3.19 8.11
CA VAL A 223 36.27 3.82 7.85
C VAL A 223 36.29 4.60 6.53
N GLU A 224 37.36 5.35 6.26
CA GLU A 224 37.50 6.13 5.02
C GLU A 224 37.40 5.25 3.76
N THR A 225 37.91 4.01 3.81
CA THR A 225 37.76 3.06 2.71
C THR A 225 36.29 2.75 2.45
N PHE A 226 35.50 2.52 3.50
CA PHE A 226 34.05 2.32 3.36
C PHE A 226 33.36 3.59 2.84
N THR A 227 33.71 4.77 3.35
CA THR A 227 33.14 6.04 2.89
C THR A 227 33.33 6.23 1.38
N HIS A 228 34.55 6.04 0.87
CA HIS A 228 34.82 6.14 -0.58
C HIS A 228 34.11 5.05 -1.39
N VAL A 229 34.12 3.80 -0.92
CA VAL A 229 33.45 2.68 -1.60
C VAL A 229 31.96 2.94 -1.68
N PHE A 230 31.31 3.34 -0.60
CA PHE A 230 29.88 3.60 -0.56
C PHE A 230 29.49 4.86 -1.35
N ARG A 231 30.33 5.91 -1.38
CA ARG A 231 30.14 7.06 -2.27
C ARG A 231 30.10 6.62 -3.74
N ALA A 232 31.03 5.78 -4.17
CA ALA A 232 31.02 5.22 -5.52
C ALA A 232 29.82 4.29 -5.74
N ALA A 233 29.53 3.41 -4.77
CA ALA A 233 28.45 2.43 -4.85
C ALA A 233 27.07 3.10 -4.95
N LEU A 234 26.86 4.25 -4.30
CA LEU A 234 25.59 4.98 -4.32
C LEU A 234 25.16 5.36 -5.74
N PHE A 235 26.12 5.62 -6.64
CA PHE A 235 25.84 5.91 -8.05
C PHE A 235 25.94 4.67 -8.93
N VAL A 236 26.95 3.82 -8.70
CA VAL A 236 27.23 2.66 -9.57
C VAL A 236 26.20 1.54 -9.36
N VAL A 237 25.89 1.19 -8.11
CA VAL A 237 25.02 0.04 -7.81
C VAL A 237 23.61 0.22 -8.34
N PRO A 238 22.91 1.36 -8.15
CA PRO A 238 21.58 1.56 -8.72
C PRO A 238 21.56 1.50 -10.25
N VAL A 239 22.57 2.06 -10.92
CA VAL A 239 22.68 2.03 -12.38
C VAL A 239 22.90 0.62 -12.88
N VAL A 240 23.82 -0.12 -12.27
CA VAL A 240 24.08 -1.53 -12.62
C VAL A 240 22.85 -2.39 -12.34
N ALA A 241 22.19 -2.21 -11.19
CA ALA A 241 20.98 -2.94 -10.81
C ALA A 241 19.83 -2.66 -11.78
N TYR A 242 19.66 -1.41 -12.22
CA TYR A 242 18.71 -1.04 -13.27
C TYR A 242 19.00 -1.79 -14.58
N LEU A 243 20.23 -1.69 -15.09
CA LEU A 243 20.63 -2.29 -16.37
C LEU A 243 20.51 -3.82 -16.34
N ALA A 244 20.98 -4.44 -15.25
CA ALA A 244 20.89 -5.88 -15.03
C ALA A 244 19.44 -6.34 -14.99
N THR A 245 18.57 -5.66 -14.22
CA THR A 245 17.15 -6.00 -14.10
C THR A 245 16.42 -5.83 -15.44
N LYS A 246 16.65 -4.71 -16.13
CA LYS A 246 16.04 -4.41 -17.43
C LYS A 246 16.39 -5.46 -18.49
N ARG A 247 17.60 -6.02 -18.45
CA ARG A 247 18.05 -7.11 -19.34
C ARG A 247 17.55 -8.49 -18.90
N ALA A 248 17.55 -8.77 -17.60
CA ALA A 248 17.18 -10.08 -17.07
C ALA A 248 15.68 -10.38 -17.21
N VAL A 249 14.84 -9.38 -16.99
CA VAL A 249 13.38 -9.52 -16.93
C VAL A 249 12.77 -10.09 -18.23
N PRO A 250 13.09 -9.57 -19.44
CA PRO A 250 12.61 -10.15 -20.69
C PRO A 250 13.06 -11.60 -20.89
N GLY A 251 14.28 -11.94 -20.48
CA GLY A 251 14.82 -13.30 -20.55
C GLY A 251 14.04 -14.28 -19.69
N VAL A 252 13.66 -13.89 -18.47
CA VAL A 252 12.80 -14.68 -17.58
C VAL A 252 11.39 -14.85 -18.16
N ALA A 253 10.84 -13.78 -18.75
CA ALA A 253 9.54 -13.83 -19.41
C ALA A 253 9.56 -14.79 -20.62
N GLY A 254 10.58 -14.68 -21.47
CA GLY A 254 10.79 -15.53 -22.64
C GLY A 254 10.96 -17.00 -22.29
N ARG A 255 11.81 -17.33 -21.31
CA ARG A 255 12.00 -18.73 -20.83
C ARG A 255 10.69 -19.35 -20.33
N ARG A 256 9.86 -18.59 -19.63
CA ARG A 256 8.54 -19.08 -19.16
C ARG A 256 7.57 -19.30 -20.32
N LEU A 257 7.53 -18.41 -21.29
CA LEU A 257 6.71 -18.58 -22.49
C LEU A 257 7.15 -19.82 -23.28
N ALA A 258 8.45 -20.02 -23.46
CA ALA A 258 9.00 -21.23 -24.08
C ALA A 258 8.64 -22.50 -23.28
N ALA A 259 8.78 -22.48 -21.95
CA ALA A 259 8.39 -23.61 -21.09
C ALA A 259 6.87 -23.87 -21.07
N ALA A 260 6.05 -22.84 -21.23
CA ALA A 260 4.60 -22.98 -21.36
C ALA A 260 4.22 -23.54 -22.74
N ALA A 261 4.87 -23.08 -23.81
CA ALA A 261 4.69 -23.62 -25.16
C ALA A 261 5.14 -25.08 -25.25
N ALA A 262 6.26 -25.45 -24.60
CA ALA A 262 6.73 -26.82 -24.51
C ALA A 262 5.71 -27.71 -23.77
N ARG A 263 5.13 -27.24 -22.66
CA ARG A 263 4.05 -27.94 -21.93
C ARG A 263 2.73 -28.00 -22.69
N GLY A 264 2.44 -27.04 -23.56
CA GLY A 264 1.27 -27.08 -24.44
C GLY A 264 1.44 -28.06 -25.61
N ARG A 265 2.68 -28.25 -26.09
CA ARG A 265 3.03 -29.24 -27.14
C ARG A 265 3.17 -30.65 -26.58
N HIS A 266 3.69 -30.79 -25.38
CA HIS A 266 3.66 -32.04 -24.61
C HIS A 266 2.43 -31.99 -23.71
N GLY A 267 1.26 -32.22 -24.32
CA GLY A 267 0.00 -32.36 -23.58
C GLY A 267 0.25 -33.13 -22.30
N THR A 268 -0.24 -32.56 -21.19
CA THR A 268 -0.21 -33.14 -19.83
C THR A 268 0.05 -34.62 -19.88
N ARG A 269 1.28 -35.03 -19.57
CA ARG A 269 1.65 -36.44 -19.46
C ARG A 269 0.64 -37.02 -18.49
N ALA A 270 -0.34 -37.76 -19.02
CA ALA A 270 -1.37 -38.38 -18.21
C ALA A 270 -0.62 -39.20 -17.16
N THR A 271 -0.74 -38.82 -15.90
CA THR A 271 -0.50 -39.71 -14.77
C THR A 271 -1.61 -40.74 -14.82
N HIS A 272 -1.52 -41.66 -15.78
CA HIS A 272 -2.30 -42.87 -15.81
C HIS A 272 -1.40 -43.96 -15.24
N GLY A 273 -1.81 -44.47 -14.08
CA GLY A 273 -1.35 -45.74 -13.58
C GLY A 273 -1.39 -46.74 -14.72
N ARG A 274 -0.24 -47.33 -15.02
CA ARG A 274 -0.11 -48.39 -16.01
C ARG A 274 -0.93 -49.59 -15.54
N ARG A 275 -2.13 -49.77 -16.07
CA ARG A 275 -2.74 -51.10 -16.15
C ARG A 275 -2.46 -51.62 -17.55
N ARG A 276 -1.48 -52.52 -17.67
CA ARG A 276 -1.20 -53.28 -18.89
C ARG A 276 -2.35 -54.26 -19.08
N LEU A 277 -3.02 -54.20 -20.22
CA LEU A 277 -3.81 -55.31 -20.76
C LEU A 277 -2.95 -56.04 -21.80
N PRO A 278 -2.95 -57.38 -21.84
CA PRO A 278 -2.26 -58.16 -22.86
C PRO A 278 -3.11 -58.21 -24.13
N GLY A 279 -2.58 -57.73 -25.24
CA GLY A 279 -3.27 -57.72 -26.53
C GLY A 279 -2.86 -56.53 -27.39
N GLY A 280 -2.03 -56.78 -28.39
CA GLY A 280 -1.43 -55.76 -29.24
C GLY A 280 -2.43 -55.15 -30.21
N THR A 281 -3.11 -54.08 -29.80
CA THR A 281 -3.67 -53.07 -30.69
C THR A 281 -3.72 -51.74 -29.95
N ARG A 282 -2.99 -50.74 -30.45
CA ARG A 282 -3.01 -49.37 -29.91
C ARG A 282 -4.37 -48.74 -30.24
N PRO A 283 -5.19 -48.30 -29.28
CA PRO A 283 -6.34 -47.45 -29.60
C PRO A 283 -5.81 -46.08 -30.02
N ALA A 284 -6.32 -45.55 -31.13
CA ALA A 284 -6.11 -44.15 -31.48
C ALA A 284 -6.72 -43.28 -30.37
N GLY A 285 -5.86 -42.70 -29.53
CA GLY A 285 -6.28 -41.81 -28.46
C GLY A 285 -7.04 -40.61 -29.04
N ARG A 286 -8.34 -40.54 -28.74
CA ARG A 286 -9.18 -39.38 -29.05
C ARG A 286 -8.58 -38.17 -28.34
N ARG A 287 -7.95 -37.28 -29.12
CA ARG A 287 -7.40 -36.02 -28.64
C ARG A 287 -8.56 -35.09 -28.34
N GLU A 288 -8.80 -34.78 -27.08
CA GLU A 288 -9.69 -33.70 -26.72
C GLU A 288 -8.92 -32.37 -26.89
N PRO A 289 -9.31 -31.48 -27.83
CA PRO A 289 -8.62 -30.21 -28.00
C PRO A 289 -8.93 -29.30 -26.79
N LEU A 290 -7.91 -28.64 -26.24
CA LEU A 290 -8.12 -27.45 -25.42
C LEU A 290 -9.05 -26.49 -26.18
N PRO A 291 -10.15 -25.99 -25.58
CA PRO A 291 -11.12 -25.17 -26.29
C PRO A 291 -10.44 -23.95 -26.93
N ALA A 292 -10.46 -23.92 -28.26
CA ALA A 292 -9.76 -22.94 -29.12
C ALA A 292 -10.13 -21.47 -28.85
N ARG A 293 -11.17 -21.22 -28.05
CA ARG A 293 -11.61 -19.88 -27.64
C ARG A 293 -10.70 -19.22 -26.57
N GLY A 294 -9.99 -20.01 -25.75
CA GLY A 294 -9.10 -19.46 -24.71
C GLY A 294 -7.73 -19.00 -25.24
N ALA A 295 -7.16 -19.76 -26.17
CA ALA A 295 -5.83 -19.49 -26.73
C ALA A 295 -5.80 -18.23 -27.62
N ARG A 296 -6.88 -17.96 -28.37
CA ARG A 296 -6.98 -16.76 -29.22
C ARG A 296 -7.08 -15.46 -28.41
N ARG A 297 -7.73 -15.48 -27.23
CA ARG A 297 -7.85 -14.32 -26.34
C ARG A 297 -6.56 -14.01 -25.57
N ALA A 298 -5.84 -15.05 -25.15
CA ALA A 298 -4.51 -14.89 -24.55
C ALA A 298 -3.50 -14.33 -25.56
N ALA A 299 -3.59 -14.73 -26.84
CA ALA A 299 -2.73 -14.22 -27.90
C ALA A 299 -3.06 -12.79 -28.33
N THR A 300 -4.34 -12.38 -28.37
CA THR A 300 -4.72 -10.99 -28.71
C THR A 300 -4.41 -10.01 -27.58
N ALA A 301 -4.51 -10.40 -26.31
CA ALA A 301 -4.00 -9.61 -25.19
C ALA A 301 -2.47 -9.43 -25.29
N HIS A 302 -1.74 -10.48 -25.71
CA HIS A 302 -0.29 -10.42 -25.88
C HIS A 302 0.17 -9.57 -27.08
N ARG A 303 -0.65 -9.46 -28.14
CA ARG A 303 -0.34 -8.65 -29.33
C ARG A 303 -0.49 -7.13 -29.08
N ARG A 304 -1.41 -6.71 -28.21
CA ARG A 304 -1.57 -5.29 -27.84
C ARG A 304 -0.35 -4.73 -27.10
N HIS A 305 0.29 -5.51 -26.24
CA HIS A 305 1.49 -5.05 -25.51
C HIS A 305 2.79 -5.01 -26.35
N ARG A 306 2.84 -5.69 -27.49
CA ARG A 306 4.02 -5.66 -28.37
C ARG A 306 4.06 -4.44 -29.30
N GLY A 307 2.91 -3.79 -29.54
CA GLY A 307 2.79 -2.65 -30.45
C GLY A 307 3.11 -1.28 -29.84
N LEU A 308 3.30 -1.19 -28.51
CA LEU A 308 3.55 0.08 -27.80
C LEU A 308 5.04 0.36 -27.54
N ALA A 309 5.95 -0.50 -28.02
CA ALA A 309 7.37 -0.41 -27.67
C ALA A 309 8.27 0.31 -28.69
N LEU A 310 7.77 0.70 -29.88
CA LEU A 310 8.50 1.55 -30.81
C LEU A 310 7.50 2.25 -31.73
N LEU A 311 7.35 3.57 -31.60
CA LEU A 311 7.10 4.56 -32.66
C LEU A 311 6.84 5.93 -32.01
N PRO A 312 7.54 7.01 -32.38
CA PRO A 312 7.10 8.36 -32.06
C PRO A 312 5.88 8.67 -32.94
N GLN A 313 4.70 8.85 -32.34
CA GLN A 313 3.47 9.19 -33.07
C GLN A 313 3.27 10.71 -33.03
N ALA A 314 3.36 11.35 -34.20
CA ALA A 314 2.95 12.73 -34.45
C ALA A 314 1.44 12.94 -34.19
N PRO A 315 0.97 14.18 -33.98
CA PRO A 315 -0.43 14.44 -33.61
C PRO A 315 -1.36 14.08 -34.77
N ARG A 316 -2.32 13.17 -34.55
CA ARG A 316 -3.38 12.88 -35.54
C ARG A 316 -4.55 13.85 -35.35
N ALA A 317 -4.86 14.59 -36.42
CA ALA A 317 -6.08 15.38 -36.56
C ALA A 317 -7.33 14.48 -36.58
N GLN A 318 -8.39 14.94 -35.93
CA GLN A 318 -9.71 14.28 -35.88
C GLN A 318 -10.46 14.49 -37.20
N PRO A 319 -11.20 13.50 -37.75
CA PRO A 319 -12.05 13.73 -38.91
C PRO A 319 -13.34 14.44 -38.49
N ALA A 320 -13.67 15.52 -39.19
CA ALA A 320 -14.88 16.31 -39.00
C ALA A 320 -16.16 15.47 -39.22
N GLU A 321 -17.08 15.59 -38.27
CA GLU A 321 -18.45 15.10 -38.40
C GLU A 321 -19.19 15.90 -39.48
N ARG A 322 -19.86 15.17 -40.37
CA ARG A 322 -20.51 15.68 -41.57
C ARG A 322 -21.90 16.24 -41.20
N LEU A 323 -22.05 17.56 -41.15
CA LEU A 323 -23.36 18.24 -41.04
C LEU A 323 -24.21 18.01 -42.30
N VAL A 324 -25.49 17.67 -42.11
CA VAL A 324 -26.54 17.63 -43.14
C VAL A 324 -27.20 19.01 -43.23
N PRO A 325 -27.49 19.56 -44.43
CA PRO A 325 -27.92 20.94 -44.60
C PRO A 325 -29.42 21.15 -44.33
N ALA A 326 -29.74 22.36 -43.85
CA ALA A 326 -31.09 22.86 -43.59
C ALA A 326 -31.74 23.52 -44.82
N GLY A 327 -33.08 23.50 -44.87
CA GLY A 327 -33.94 24.33 -45.72
C GLY A 327 -35.36 24.44 -45.11
N PRO A 328 -36.19 25.42 -45.50
CA PRO A 328 -35.98 26.84 -45.21
C PRO A 328 -37.13 27.51 -44.40
N ARG A 329 -36.73 28.53 -43.62
CA ARG A 329 -37.36 29.83 -43.23
C ARG A 329 -38.89 29.98 -43.39
N GLY A 330 -39.63 30.23 -42.30
CA GLY A 330 -39.94 31.56 -41.72
C GLY A 330 -41.44 31.55 -41.32
N THR A 331 -41.99 32.24 -40.34
CA THR A 331 -41.72 33.55 -39.73
C THR A 331 -42.54 33.69 -38.42
N ALA A 332 -42.07 34.62 -37.57
CA ALA A 332 -42.83 35.46 -36.62
C ALA A 332 -43.14 34.93 -35.20
N ALA A 333 -42.36 35.50 -34.25
CA ALA A 333 -42.77 35.89 -32.90
C ALA A 333 -44.01 36.82 -32.95
N ASP A 334 -44.78 37.09 -31.90
CA ASP A 334 -44.36 37.59 -30.60
C ASP A 334 -45.59 37.83 -29.67
N ARG A 335 -45.35 37.77 -28.36
CA ARG A 335 -45.99 38.50 -27.23
C ARG A 335 -47.52 38.55 -27.01
N GLY A 336 -47.89 38.36 -25.74
CA GLY A 336 -48.62 39.42 -25.01
C GLY A 336 -49.91 39.06 -24.27
N THR A 337 -49.78 38.81 -22.95
CA THR A 337 -50.56 39.42 -21.85
C THR A 337 -52.11 39.49 -21.83
N ALA A 338 -52.66 38.90 -20.75
CA ALA A 338 -53.60 39.50 -19.77
C ALA A 338 -55.12 39.57 -20.04
N THR A 339 -55.87 38.69 -19.32
CA THR A 339 -57.14 38.89 -18.52
C THR A 339 -58.39 39.59 -19.14
N PRO A 340 -59.60 39.56 -18.51
CA PRO A 340 -60.21 38.64 -17.53
C PRO A 340 -61.70 38.27 -17.84
N ASP A 341 -62.31 37.53 -16.90
CA ASP A 341 -63.69 37.70 -16.39
C ASP A 341 -64.86 36.82 -16.91
N ARG A 342 -65.68 36.44 -15.92
CA ARG A 342 -67.09 35.96 -15.92
C ARG A 342 -67.44 34.47 -16.19
N ARG A 343 -67.61 33.78 -15.05
CA ARG A 343 -68.66 32.79 -14.73
C ARG A 343 -70.08 33.31 -15.10
N PRO A 344 -71.18 32.49 -15.17
CA PRO A 344 -71.50 31.39 -14.24
C PRO A 344 -72.29 30.18 -14.77
N GLY A 345 -72.40 29.14 -13.95
CA GLY A 345 -73.33 28.02 -14.17
C GLY A 345 -73.24 26.93 -13.11
N HIS A 346 -74.14 27.00 -12.12
CA HIS A 346 -74.67 25.98 -11.19
C HIS A 346 -74.25 24.49 -11.42
N ARG A 347 -73.97 23.65 -10.41
CA ARG A 347 -74.68 23.40 -9.14
C ARG A 347 -73.73 22.91 -8.04
N ARG A 348 -74.17 23.19 -6.81
CA ARG A 348 -73.55 22.94 -5.49
C ARG A 348 -74.26 21.75 -4.78
N PRO A 349 -73.91 21.39 -3.52
CA PRO A 349 -73.75 20.01 -3.05
C PRO A 349 -74.72 19.65 -1.88
N ARG A 350 -74.53 18.48 -1.27
CA ARG A 350 -75.09 18.10 0.05
C ARG A 350 -74.05 17.25 0.81
N THR A 351 -73.43 17.78 1.87
CA THR A 351 -73.78 17.74 3.33
C THR A 351 -73.18 16.52 4.06
N GLY A 352 -72.45 16.77 5.16
CA GLY A 352 -71.93 15.79 6.15
C GLY A 352 -73.04 15.21 7.06
N PRO A 353 -72.82 14.86 8.36
CA PRO A 353 -71.66 15.12 9.25
C PRO A 353 -71.28 13.96 10.24
N ALA A 354 -70.32 14.23 11.16
CA ALA A 354 -70.15 13.74 12.55
C ALA A 354 -70.04 12.21 12.82
N GLY A 355 -69.27 11.66 13.77
CA GLY A 355 -68.45 12.16 14.87
C GLY A 355 -68.19 11.01 15.88
N THR A 356 -67.35 11.26 16.90
CA THR A 356 -67.05 10.42 18.11
C THR A 356 -66.08 9.23 17.93
N GLY A 357 -65.14 8.90 18.82
CA GLY A 357 -64.70 9.47 20.10
C GLY A 357 -64.01 8.40 20.97
N ARG A 358 -62.90 8.77 21.64
CA ARG A 358 -62.17 8.11 22.78
C ARG A 358 -61.45 6.77 22.51
N ARG A 359 -60.17 6.54 22.87
CA ARG A 359 -59.32 6.65 24.10
C ARG A 359 -59.59 5.59 25.21
N ARG A 360 -58.46 5.00 25.66
CA ARG A 360 -58.10 4.28 26.92
C ARG A 360 -58.01 2.74 26.80
N HIS A 361 -56.81 2.16 26.94
CA HIS A 361 -56.09 1.75 28.17
C HIS A 361 -56.82 0.69 29.01
N LEU A 362 -56.22 -0.50 29.18
CA LEU A 362 -55.88 -1.15 30.46
C LEU A 362 -55.43 -2.63 30.26
N THR A 363 -54.23 -2.94 30.75
CA THR A 363 -53.73 -4.24 31.27
C THR A 363 -54.43 -4.58 32.62
N PRO A 364 -54.03 -5.57 33.45
CA PRO A 364 -53.40 -6.91 33.30
C PRO A 364 -54.09 -8.02 34.15
N HIS A 365 -53.60 -9.28 34.07
CA HIS A 365 -53.63 -10.31 35.15
C HIS A 365 -52.64 -11.43 34.73
N GLY A 366 -51.74 -12.04 35.53
CA GLY A 366 -51.43 -11.97 36.96
C GLY A 366 -51.81 -13.26 37.71
N ARG A 367 -50.87 -14.20 37.93
CA ARG A 367 -50.71 -15.14 39.10
C ARG A 367 -49.55 -16.13 38.81
N HIS A 368 -48.47 -16.36 39.58
CA HIS A 368 -48.10 -16.52 41.00
C HIS A 368 -47.95 -17.99 41.49
N GLY A 369 -46.81 -18.27 42.14
CA GLY A 369 -46.48 -19.41 43.02
C GLY A 369 -45.05 -19.92 42.76
N ASP A 370 -43.97 -19.42 43.36
CA ASP A 370 -43.51 -19.37 44.76
C ASP A 370 -43.05 -20.73 45.35
N ARG A 371 -41.76 -20.84 45.70
CA ARG A 371 -41.26 -21.43 46.96
C ARG A 371 -39.76 -21.20 47.17
N ARG A 372 -39.46 -20.74 48.40
CA ARG A 372 -38.15 -20.43 49.01
C ARG A 372 -37.55 -21.63 49.76
N GLY A 373 -36.24 -21.53 50.06
CA GLY A 373 -35.55 -22.15 51.23
C GLY A 373 -34.05 -22.34 50.97
N ARG A 374 -33.12 -21.50 51.48
CA ARG A 374 -32.37 -21.58 52.77
C ARG A 374 -31.68 -22.94 52.98
N GLY A 375 -30.41 -23.12 53.37
CA GLY A 375 -29.28 -22.29 53.84
C GLY A 375 -28.02 -23.21 53.94
N ARG A 376 -26.78 -22.69 53.82
CA ARG A 376 -25.85 -22.25 54.90
C ARG A 376 -24.82 -23.34 55.33
N THR A 377 -23.58 -22.88 55.57
CA THR A 377 -22.39 -23.52 56.22
C THR A 377 -21.48 -24.37 55.30
N GLY A 378 -20.14 -24.28 55.31
CA GLY A 378 -19.17 -23.42 56.01
C GLY A 378 -17.76 -24.04 56.01
N ARG A 379 -16.70 -23.20 55.92
CA ARG A 379 -15.28 -23.39 56.40
C ARG A 379 -14.47 -24.60 55.83
N SER A 380 -13.14 -24.64 55.69
CA SER A 380 -11.95 -23.98 56.25
C SER A 380 -10.69 -24.34 55.40
N VAL A 381 -9.77 -23.41 55.08
CA VAL A 381 -8.40 -23.19 55.66
C VAL A 381 -7.26 -24.15 55.23
N SER A 382 -6.22 -23.60 54.57
CA SER A 382 -4.76 -23.59 54.92
C SER A 382 -3.97 -22.92 53.76
N ARG A 383 -3.18 -21.83 53.90
CA ARG A 383 -1.93 -21.48 54.62
C ARG A 383 -0.60 -21.98 53.99
N GLY A 384 0.30 -21.03 53.67
CA GLY A 384 1.79 -21.14 53.62
C GLY A 384 2.43 -20.45 52.38
N THR A 385 3.01 -19.22 52.42
CA THR A 385 4.38 -18.75 52.87
C THR A 385 5.53 -19.26 51.96
N CYS A 386 6.59 -18.55 51.49
CA CYS A 386 7.39 -17.31 51.77
C CYS A 386 7.96 -16.78 50.40
N GLY A 387 8.46 -15.55 50.16
CA GLY A 387 9.36 -14.66 50.92
C GLY A 387 10.84 -15.03 50.65
N GLU A 388 11.48 -14.55 49.57
CA GLU A 388 12.55 -13.50 49.49
C GLU A 388 13.95 -13.96 50.00
N PRO A 389 15.08 -13.35 49.57
CA PRO A 389 15.38 -11.92 49.53
C PRO A 389 15.74 -11.32 48.15
#